data_AF-A0A1Y0I093-F1
#
_entry.id   AF-A0A1Y0I093-F1
#
_cell.length_a   1.000
_cell.length_b   1.000
_cell.length_c   1.000
_cell.angle_alpha   90.00
_cell.angle_beta   90.00
_cell.angle_gamma   90.00
#
_symmetry.space_group_name_H-M   'P 1'
#
loop_
_entity.id
_entity.type
_entity.pdbx_description
1 polymer ?
#
loop_
_entity_poly.entity_id
_entity_poly.type
_entity_poly.pdbx_seq_one_letter_code
_entity_poly.pdbx_strand_id
1 'polypeptide(L)'
;MLVTLAATASPGTLDDATDLGFLLHKHPDRAQVFDLPVGRAHVFYPEATAERCEVALLLEVDPVGIVRNKRFGGGDAFALAQYVNDRPYAASSMVAVALGKVFATAMAGRCDARPGLVDVELPLDVHVPSLPCRGGADLARRLFEPLGWHVTATAEPLDPTVPAWGASRYVDLRLRGTRRLADALAQLYVLLPVLDDAKHYWVSTDEVDKLVRAGGGWLADHPERAQILRRYLAHQRRYVEDATARLAALDGGALVDAVEPDGGASPDDAASAGSDAPEPPLARQRADAVLAVLHEVGARTVVDLGCGEGALLRRLAADRTFTRVLGTDVSARELERAAARLRLHDASDAERERVRLLQSSLTYTDDRVTGFDAAVLMEVVEHVEPSRLDALAHAVLGHARPRTVVVTTPNAEYNVHYPNLLDGPGGRPVRHPDHRFEWTRAELRAWAAAVADRYGYTVEHRDVGPISPDVGAPTQLVVLTLVPEGAVEQGGTTAAGPGTRDGEEAR
;
A
#
# COMPACT_ATOMS: atom_id res chain seq x y z
N MET A 1 22.81 -10.64 -2.68
CA MET A 1 22.77 -10.15 -1.27
C MET A 1 23.40 -11.16 -0.33
N LEU A 2 24.10 -10.72 0.70
CA LEU A 2 24.80 -11.59 1.65
C LEU A 2 24.35 -11.32 3.09
N VAL A 3 24.17 -12.37 3.88
CA VAL A 3 24.18 -12.34 5.34
C VAL A 3 25.15 -13.41 5.81
N THR A 4 26.04 -13.08 6.73
CA THR A 4 26.83 -14.08 7.43
C THR A 4 26.46 -14.12 8.90
N LEU A 5 26.55 -15.31 9.48
CA LEU A 5 26.35 -15.56 10.90
C LEU A 5 27.49 -16.47 11.36
N ALA A 6 28.26 -15.99 12.33
CA ALA A 6 29.34 -16.74 12.94
C ALA A 6 29.03 -17.05 14.39
N ALA A 7 29.45 -18.23 14.83
CA ALA A 7 29.55 -18.58 16.24
C ALA A 7 31.03 -18.77 16.58
N THR A 8 31.40 -18.33 17.78
CA THR A 8 32.74 -18.54 18.33
C THR A 8 32.65 -19.52 19.49
N ALA A 9 33.57 -20.47 19.56
CA ALA A 9 33.62 -21.39 20.68
C ALA A 9 33.79 -20.64 21.99
N SER A 10 33.09 -21.12 23.01
CA SER A 10 33.10 -20.58 24.35
C SER A 10 33.03 -21.74 25.33
N PRO A 11 34.10 -21.94 26.15
CA PRO A 11 34.15 -23.07 27.06
C PRO A 11 32.92 -23.13 27.96
N GLY A 12 32.24 -24.27 27.99
CA GLY A 12 31.06 -24.50 28.83
C GLY A 12 29.73 -24.05 28.23
N THR A 13 29.72 -23.44 27.04
CA THR A 13 28.47 -23.18 26.28
C THR A 13 28.53 -23.76 24.88
N LEU A 14 29.61 -23.53 24.14
CA LEU A 14 29.84 -24.05 22.79
C LEU A 14 31.30 -24.48 22.66
N ASP A 15 31.59 -25.75 22.97
CA ASP A 15 32.98 -26.23 22.98
C ASP A 15 33.58 -26.39 21.57
N ASP A 16 32.73 -26.62 20.56
CA ASP A 16 33.12 -26.71 19.15
C ASP A 16 32.20 -25.81 18.31
N ALA A 17 32.75 -24.77 17.69
CA ALA A 17 31.99 -23.83 16.89
C ALA A 17 31.32 -24.49 15.66
N THR A 18 31.86 -25.61 15.16
CA THR A 18 31.26 -26.34 14.04
C THR A 18 29.89 -26.94 14.38
N ASP A 19 29.52 -27.02 15.65
CA ASP A 19 28.16 -27.41 16.06
C ASP A 19 27.09 -26.42 15.57
N LEU A 20 27.48 -25.21 15.15
CA LEU A 20 26.62 -24.30 14.39
C LEU A 20 26.01 -24.96 13.15
N GLY A 21 26.75 -25.87 12.48
CA GLY A 21 26.26 -26.65 11.34
C GLY A 21 25.08 -27.56 11.71
N PHE A 22 25.14 -28.22 12.86
CA PHE A 22 24.04 -29.05 13.35
C PHE A 22 22.83 -28.20 13.73
N LEU A 23 23.05 -27.06 14.40
CA LEU A 23 21.98 -26.16 14.82
C LEU A 23 21.24 -25.53 13.63
N LEU A 24 21.96 -25.21 12.55
CA LEU A 24 21.38 -24.66 11.31
C LEU A 24 20.84 -25.74 10.35
N HIS A 25 21.09 -27.01 10.64
CA HIS A 25 20.81 -28.14 9.75
C HIS A 25 21.47 -27.96 8.38
N LYS A 26 22.74 -27.51 8.38
CA LYS A 26 23.57 -27.32 7.19
C LYS A 26 24.98 -27.83 7.48
N HIS A 27 25.43 -28.78 6.68
CA HIS A 27 26.74 -29.38 6.87
C HIS A 27 27.83 -28.45 6.33
N PRO A 28 28.91 -28.13 7.08
CA PRO A 28 29.97 -27.23 6.64
C PRO A 28 30.61 -27.60 5.29
N ASP A 29 30.90 -28.89 5.08
CA ASP A 29 31.48 -29.38 3.83
C ASP A 29 30.52 -29.44 2.62
N ARG A 30 29.28 -28.96 2.77
CA ARG A 30 28.26 -29.02 1.71
C ARG A 30 27.70 -27.64 1.41
N ALA A 31 28.14 -27.07 0.29
CA ALA A 31 27.44 -25.95 -0.32
C ALA A 31 26.07 -26.42 -0.83
N GLN A 32 25.00 -25.72 -0.46
CA GLN A 32 23.62 -26.06 -0.80
C GLN A 32 22.93 -24.91 -1.51
N VAL A 33 22.03 -25.24 -2.43
CA VAL A 33 21.24 -24.26 -3.20
C VAL A 33 19.76 -24.53 -2.99
N PHE A 34 19.00 -23.47 -2.75
CA PHE A 34 17.56 -23.51 -2.50
C PHE A 34 16.83 -22.58 -3.46
N ASP A 35 15.88 -23.12 -4.23
CA ASP A 35 15.02 -22.31 -5.09
C ASP A 35 14.07 -21.45 -4.26
N LEU A 36 13.97 -20.17 -4.60
CA LEU A 36 13.07 -19.21 -4.00
C LEU A 36 12.23 -18.56 -5.09
N PRO A 37 11.03 -18.02 -4.76
CA PRO A 37 10.23 -17.27 -5.72
C PRO A 37 10.94 -16.07 -6.38
N VAL A 38 11.99 -15.56 -5.73
CA VAL A 38 12.79 -14.39 -6.14
C VAL A 38 14.13 -14.73 -6.81
N GLY A 39 14.50 -16.02 -6.88
CA GLY A 39 15.83 -16.44 -7.32
C GLY A 39 16.31 -17.67 -6.54
N ARG A 40 17.59 -17.72 -6.17
CA ARG A 40 18.20 -18.85 -5.45
C ARG A 40 18.94 -18.38 -4.20
N ALA A 41 18.80 -19.11 -3.10
CA ALA A 41 19.65 -18.93 -1.93
C ALA A 41 20.74 -19.99 -1.91
N HIS A 42 21.99 -19.54 -1.79
CA HIS A 42 23.16 -20.39 -1.61
C HIS A 42 23.58 -20.35 -0.16
N VAL A 43 23.87 -21.51 0.41
CA VAL A 43 24.36 -21.66 1.78
C VAL A 43 25.68 -22.38 1.74
N PHE A 44 26.71 -21.78 2.32
CA PHE A 44 28.04 -22.36 2.42
C PHE A 44 28.76 -21.82 3.66
N TYR A 45 29.86 -22.45 4.04
CA TYR A 45 30.64 -22.08 5.22
C TYR A 45 31.99 -21.54 4.77
N PRO A 46 32.20 -20.20 4.74
CA PRO A 46 33.52 -19.63 4.48
C PRO A 46 34.56 -20.02 5.54
N GLU A 47 34.12 -20.34 6.76
CA GLU A 47 34.99 -20.79 7.85
C GLU A 47 34.27 -21.85 8.70
N ALA A 48 34.96 -22.95 9.02
CA ALA A 48 34.46 -24.00 9.89
C ALA A 48 35.62 -24.66 10.63
N THR A 49 36.06 -24.02 11.71
CA THR A 49 37.03 -24.58 12.66
C THR A 49 36.36 -24.81 14.02
N ALA A 50 37.07 -25.50 14.92
CA ALA A 50 36.58 -25.70 16.27
C ALA A 50 36.43 -24.38 17.03
N GLU A 51 37.23 -23.37 16.71
CA GLU A 51 37.25 -22.06 17.37
C GLU A 51 36.19 -21.11 16.80
N ARG A 52 35.97 -21.13 15.48
CA ARG A 52 35.03 -20.24 14.80
C ARG A 52 34.38 -20.95 13.61
N CYS A 53 33.06 -20.82 13.52
CA CYS A 53 32.31 -21.33 12.39
C CYS A 53 31.40 -20.21 11.86
N GLU A 54 31.52 -19.90 10.58
CA GLU A 54 30.76 -18.86 9.90
C GLU A 54 29.97 -19.49 8.75
N VAL A 55 28.65 -19.28 8.76
CA VAL A 55 27.77 -19.59 7.65
C VAL A 55 27.52 -18.32 6.83
N ALA A 56 27.47 -18.47 5.51
CA ALA A 56 27.04 -17.46 4.57
C ALA A 56 25.73 -17.87 3.91
N LEU A 57 24.74 -16.98 3.92
CA LEU A 57 23.54 -17.05 3.10
C LEU A 57 23.63 -15.99 1.99
N LEU A 58 23.89 -16.44 0.77
CA LEU A 58 23.96 -15.60 -0.42
C LEU A 58 22.67 -15.75 -1.23
N LEU A 59 21.86 -14.70 -1.26
CA LEU A 59 20.67 -14.63 -2.11
C LEU A 59 21.05 -14.06 -3.48
N GLU A 60 20.99 -14.92 -4.49
CA GLU A 60 21.09 -14.61 -5.90
C GLU A 60 19.67 -14.34 -6.43
N VAL A 61 19.34 -13.07 -6.59
CA VAL A 61 18.06 -12.68 -7.19
C VAL A 61 18.13 -12.83 -8.71
N ASP A 62 17.07 -13.38 -9.29
CA ASP A 62 16.85 -13.32 -10.74
C ASP A 62 16.09 -12.03 -11.05
N PRO A 63 16.75 -10.95 -11.52
CA PRO A 63 16.06 -9.69 -11.79
C PRO A 63 15.02 -9.84 -12.90
N VAL A 64 15.27 -10.69 -13.91
CA VAL A 64 14.34 -10.94 -15.02
C VAL A 64 13.17 -11.80 -14.52
N GLY A 65 13.47 -12.80 -13.70
CA GLY A 65 12.51 -13.64 -13.01
C GLY A 65 11.59 -12.82 -12.12
N ILE A 66 12.10 -11.89 -11.30
CA ILE A 66 11.31 -10.99 -10.45
C ILE A 66 10.37 -10.11 -11.27
N VAL A 67 10.81 -9.58 -12.41
CA VAL A 67 9.96 -8.78 -13.31
C VAL A 67 8.85 -9.65 -13.94
N ARG A 68 9.13 -10.93 -14.20
CA ARG A 68 8.16 -11.90 -14.73
C ARG A 68 7.25 -12.51 -13.65
N ASN A 69 7.69 -12.55 -12.39
CA ASN A 69 6.93 -13.14 -11.28
C ASN A 69 6.04 -12.09 -10.60
N LYS A 70 4.72 -12.24 -10.76
CA LYS A 70 3.67 -11.34 -10.27
C LYS A 70 3.71 -11.02 -8.76
N ARG A 71 4.48 -11.76 -7.95
CA ARG A 71 4.59 -11.63 -6.48
C ARG A 71 5.64 -10.62 -5.98
N PHE A 72 6.66 -10.29 -6.79
CA PHE A 72 7.82 -9.47 -6.37
C PHE A 72 8.10 -8.26 -7.27
N GLY A 73 7.32 -8.09 -8.35
CA GLY A 73 7.32 -6.89 -9.17
C GLY A 73 6.73 -5.70 -8.42
N GLY A 74 7.54 -5.07 -7.56
CA GLY A 74 7.22 -3.77 -6.96
C GLY A 74 7.12 -2.70 -8.04
N GLY A 75 6.00 -2.00 -8.06
CA GLY A 75 5.69 -0.92 -8.99
C GLY A 75 6.66 0.25 -8.85
N ASP A 76 7.10 0.77 -9.99
CA ASP A 76 7.57 2.14 -10.11
C ASP A 76 7.44 2.60 -11.57
N ALA A 77 7.12 3.89 -11.71
CA ALA A 77 6.89 4.59 -12.97
C ALA A 77 8.21 4.99 -13.63
N PHE A 78 9.00 4.01 -14.06
CA PHE A 78 10.06 4.19 -15.05
C PHE A 78 10.39 2.81 -15.62
N ALA A 79 10.14 2.57 -16.92
CA ALA A 79 10.40 1.27 -17.53
C ALA A 79 11.85 0.79 -17.35
N LEU A 80 12.79 1.70 -17.09
CA LEU A 80 14.21 1.41 -16.81
C LEU A 80 14.47 0.94 -15.36
N ALA A 81 13.74 1.46 -14.37
CA ALA A 81 13.94 1.14 -12.95
C ALA A 81 13.57 -0.32 -12.61
N GLN A 82 12.82 -1.00 -13.48
CA GLN A 82 12.54 -2.43 -13.35
C GLN A 82 13.74 -3.33 -13.73
N TYR A 83 14.64 -2.83 -14.58
CA TYR A 83 15.83 -3.55 -15.03
C TYR A 83 17.11 -3.08 -14.32
N VAL A 84 17.18 -1.81 -13.95
CA VAL A 84 18.28 -1.21 -13.19
C VAL A 84 17.74 -0.75 -11.84
N ASN A 85 17.85 -1.63 -10.85
CA ASN A 85 17.56 -1.33 -9.46
C ASN A 85 18.54 -2.04 -8.53
N ASP A 86 18.48 -1.64 -7.28
CA ASP A 86 19.30 -2.14 -6.18
C ASP A 86 18.83 -3.49 -5.62
N ARG A 87 17.62 -3.95 -5.96
CA ARG A 87 16.98 -5.14 -5.37
C ARG A 87 17.86 -6.40 -5.42
N PRO A 88 18.66 -6.68 -6.45
CA PRO A 88 19.55 -7.85 -6.45
C PRO A 88 20.71 -7.77 -5.46
N TYR A 89 21.05 -6.55 -5.01
CA TYR A 89 22.26 -6.23 -4.26
C TYR A 89 21.95 -5.86 -2.80
N ALA A 90 20.80 -5.23 -2.55
CA ALA A 90 20.33 -4.75 -1.26
C ALA A 90 19.74 -5.86 -0.37
N ALA A 91 20.31 -6.11 0.81
CA ALA A 91 19.85 -7.08 1.80
C ALA A 91 18.51 -6.68 2.45
N SER A 92 17.46 -6.76 1.65
CA SER A 92 16.10 -6.29 1.89
C SER A 92 15.19 -7.36 2.51
N SER A 93 13.89 -7.12 2.51
CA SER A 93 12.85 -8.10 2.89
C SER A 93 12.96 -9.49 2.20
N MET A 94 13.62 -9.59 1.04
CA MET A 94 13.86 -10.88 0.37
C MET A 94 14.85 -11.78 1.13
N VAL A 95 15.83 -11.21 1.82
CA VAL A 95 16.75 -11.96 2.69
C VAL A 95 16.01 -12.57 3.86
N ALA A 96 15.06 -11.85 4.47
CA ALA A 96 14.22 -12.40 5.52
C ALA A 96 13.42 -13.62 5.03
N VAL A 97 12.86 -13.57 3.81
CA VAL A 97 12.19 -14.73 3.20
C VAL A 97 13.15 -15.92 3.03
N ALA A 98 14.39 -15.66 2.60
CA ALA A 98 15.40 -16.70 2.45
C ALA A 98 15.77 -17.33 3.82
N LEU A 99 15.98 -16.51 4.85
CA LEU A 99 16.23 -16.99 6.24
C LEU A 99 15.08 -17.89 6.71
N GLY A 100 13.84 -17.43 6.56
CA GLY A 100 12.65 -18.17 6.97
C GLY A 100 12.46 -19.50 6.26
N LYS A 101 12.91 -19.64 5.01
CA LYS A 101 12.86 -20.90 4.26
C LYS A 101 14.03 -21.83 4.59
N VAL A 102 15.25 -21.30 4.58
CA VAL A 102 16.49 -22.08 4.65
C VAL A 102 16.78 -22.55 6.08
N PHE A 103 16.46 -21.72 7.07
CA PHE A 103 16.75 -21.96 8.49
C PHE A 103 15.48 -22.18 9.32
N ALA A 104 14.36 -22.58 8.68
CA ALA A 104 13.07 -22.78 9.34
C ALA A 104 13.14 -23.67 10.59
N THR A 105 13.89 -24.78 10.54
CA THR A 105 14.03 -25.71 11.67
C THR A 105 14.82 -25.11 12.83
N ALA A 106 15.88 -24.34 12.53
CA ALA A 106 16.69 -23.64 13.52
C ALA A 106 15.89 -22.51 14.19
N MET A 107 15.12 -21.73 13.41
CA MET A 107 14.20 -20.71 13.92
C MET A 107 13.11 -21.29 14.82
N ALA A 108 12.69 -22.53 14.58
CA ALA A 108 11.74 -23.23 15.44
C ALA A 108 12.37 -23.79 16.73
N GLY A 109 13.67 -23.57 16.96
CA GLY A 109 14.38 -24.08 18.13
C GLY A 109 14.39 -25.61 18.17
N ARG A 110 14.74 -26.28 17.06
CA ARG A 110 14.82 -27.75 17.01
C ARG A 110 16.17 -28.22 16.49
N CYS A 111 16.82 -29.13 17.21
CA CYS A 111 18.02 -29.82 16.75
C CYS A 111 18.16 -31.19 17.46
N ASP A 112 17.92 -32.28 16.72
CA ASP A 112 18.01 -33.63 17.28
C ASP A 112 19.46 -34.08 17.51
N ALA A 113 20.40 -33.55 16.72
CA ALA A 113 21.82 -33.91 16.80
C ALA A 113 22.55 -33.23 17.97
N ARG A 114 22.06 -32.05 18.41
CA ARG A 114 22.60 -31.24 19.51
C ARG A 114 21.47 -30.59 20.32
N PRO A 115 20.59 -31.38 20.95
CA PRO A 115 19.43 -30.85 21.67
C PRO A 115 19.85 -29.95 22.84
N GLY A 116 20.97 -30.27 23.50
CA GLY A 116 21.49 -29.48 24.62
C GLY A 116 22.00 -28.08 24.26
N LEU A 117 22.16 -27.76 22.97
CA LEU A 117 22.63 -26.44 22.50
C LEU A 117 21.50 -25.52 22.00
N VAL A 118 20.28 -26.04 21.86
CA VAL A 118 19.15 -25.29 21.30
C VAL A 118 18.74 -24.09 22.16
N ASP A 119 18.76 -24.28 23.48
CA ASP A 119 18.35 -23.25 24.45
C ASP A 119 19.53 -22.48 25.06
N VAL A 120 20.75 -22.75 24.59
CA VAL A 120 21.96 -22.09 25.06
C VAL A 120 22.14 -20.77 24.33
N GLU A 121 22.51 -19.72 25.07
CA GLU A 121 22.94 -18.47 24.45
C GLU A 121 24.37 -18.60 23.94
N LEU A 122 24.53 -18.43 22.63
CA LEU A 122 25.81 -18.58 21.93
C LEU A 122 26.41 -17.19 21.65
N PRO A 123 27.73 -17.01 21.71
CA PRO A 123 28.37 -15.79 21.19
C PRO A 123 28.26 -15.77 19.67
N LEU A 124 27.44 -14.85 19.15
CA LEU A 124 27.11 -14.71 17.74
C LEU A 124 27.63 -13.39 17.18
N ASP A 125 28.14 -13.44 15.95
CA ASP A 125 28.48 -12.28 15.11
C ASP A 125 27.68 -12.37 13.80
N VAL A 126 26.84 -11.38 13.52
CA VAL A 126 26.05 -11.29 12.29
C VAL A 126 26.53 -10.11 11.47
N HIS A 127 26.75 -10.33 10.17
CA HIS A 127 27.17 -9.28 9.24
C HIS A 127 26.21 -9.19 8.04
N VAL A 128 25.72 -7.98 7.78
CA VAL A 128 24.84 -7.63 6.65
C VAL A 128 25.46 -6.43 5.92
N PRO A 129 26.26 -6.65 4.86
CA PRO A 129 27.11 -5.60 4.27
C PRO A 129 26.37 -4.52 3.47
N SER A 130 25.15 -4.78 3.03
CA SER A 130 24.40 -3.84 2.17
C SER A 130 22.93 -3.81 2.59
N LEU A 131 22.66 -3.33 3.80
CA LEU A 131 21.31 -3.26 4.34
C LEU A 131 20.66 -1.90 3.99
N PRO A 132 19.57 -1.85 3.20
CA PRO A 132 18.77 -0.62 3.10
C PRO A 132 18.22 -0.26 4.48
N CYS A 133 18.51 0.96 4.95
CA CYS A 133 18.11 1.42 6.27
C CYS A 133 17.42 2.79 6.18
N ARG A 134 16.11 2.78 5.93
CA ARG A 134 15.26 3.98 5.87
C ARG A 134 15.01 4.51 7.28
N GLY A 135 15.92 5.34 7.76
CA GLY A 135 15.99 5.79 9.15
C GLY A 135 17.42 5.87 9.68
N GLY A 136 18.41 5.46 8.87
CA GLY A 136 19.82 5.60 9.15
C GLY A 136 20.35 4.63 10.21
N ALA A 137 21.65 4.71 10.47
CA ALA A 137 22.33 3.88 11.47
C ALA A 137 21.67 3.94 12.86
N ASP A 138 21.09 5.08 13.22
CA ASP A 138 20.40 5.28 14.50
C ASP A 138 19.18 4.36 14.66
N LEU A 139 18.42 4.14 13.59
CA LEU A 139 17.29 3.21 13.64
C LEU A 139 17.75 1.77 13.89
N ALA A 140 18.83 1.34 13.24
CA ALA A 140 19.38 0.00 13.46
C ALA A 140 19.79 -0.20 14.93
N ARG A 141 20.39 0.82 15.56
CA ARG A 141 20.72 0.81 16.99
C ARG A 141 19.47 0.68 17.85
N ARG A 142 18.46 1.52 17.65
CA ARG A 142 17.20 1.47 18.43
C ARG A 142 16.43 0.15 18.29
N LEU A 143 16.60 -0.58 17.18
CA LEU A 143 15.93 -1.87 16.96
C LEU A 143 16.69 -3.07 17.54
N PHE A 144 18.02 -3.05 17.56
CA PHE A 144 18.81 -4.22 17.98
C PHE A 144 19.47 -4.06 19.36
N GLU A 145 19.81 -2.85 19.81
CA GLU A 145 20.41 -2.64 21.14
C GLU A 145 19.47 -3.01 22.30
N PRO A 146 18.14 -2.77 22.27
CA PRO A 146 17.23 -3.24 23.32
C PRO A 146 17.14 -4.76 23.42
N LEU A 147 17.42 -5.46 22.31
CA LEU A 147 17.56 -6.91 22.26
C LEU A 147 18.95 -7.37 22.74
N GLY A 148 19.76 -6.43 23.24
CA GLY A 148 21.13 -6.53 23.77
C GLY A 148 22.20 -6.99 22.78
N TRP A 149 22.02 -6.63 21.51
CA TRP A 149 23.13 -6.65 20.56
C TRP A 149 24.02 -5.43 20.76
N HIS A 150 25.33 -5.62 20.63
CA HIS A 150 26.22 -4.53 20.24
C HIS A 150 26.06 -4.29 18.75
N VAL A 151 25.68 -3.07 18.37
CA VAL A 151 25.37 -2.70 16.98
C VAL A 151 26.47 -1.80 16.42
N THR A 152 27.00 -2.15 15.26
CA THR A 152 27.79 -1.23 14.42
C THR A 152 27.07 -1.09 13.09
N ALA A 153 26.69 0.14 12.74
CA ALA A 153 26.00 0.44 11.50
C ALA A 153 26.69 1.65 10.84
N THR A 154 27.37 1.42 9.73
CA THR A 154 28.15 2.45 9.03
C THR A 154 27.53 2.73 7.68
N ALA A 155 27.15 3.99 7.41
CA ALA A 155 26.73 4.42 6.09
C ALA A 155 27.95 4.82 5.28
N GLU A 156 28.22 4.08 4.20
CA GLU A 156 29.30 4.41 3.26
C GLU A 156 28.91 5.61 2.38
N PRO A 157 29.86 6.35 1.79
CA PRO A 157 29.55 7.36 0.77
C PRO A 157 28.73 6.76 -0.39
N LEU A 158 27.77 7.51 -0.93
CA LEU A 158 26.99 7.04 -2.07
C LEU A 158 27.89 6.76 -3.28
N ASP A 159 28.86 7.65 -3.50
CA ASP A 159 29.95 7.47 -4.45
C ASP A 159 31.22 8.13 -3.87
N PRO A 160 32.30 7.36 -3.61
CA PRO A 160 33.54 7.92 -3.05
C PRO A 160 34.23 8.91 -4.00
N THR A 161 33.93 8.86 -5.31
CA THR A 161 34.46 9.78 -6.31
C THR A 161 33.64 11.08 -6.42
N VAL A 162 32.43 11.11 -5.86
CA VAL A 162 31.53 12.28 -5.85
C VAL A 162 31.00 12.58 -4.42
N PRO A 163 31.84 13.11 -3.51
CA PRO A 163 31.46 13.31 -2.11
C PRO A 163 30.23 14.21 -1.90
N ALA A 164 29.94 15.10 -2.85
CA ALA A 164 28.79 16.01 -2.79
C ALA A 164 27.43 15.29 -2.80
N TRP A 165 27.37 14.02 -3.20
CA TRP A 165 26.16 13.21 -3.16
C TRP A 165 25.81 12.67 -1.76
N GLY A 166 26.71 12.82 -0.80
CA GLY A 166 26.48 12.45 0.59
C GLY A 166 26.56 10.94 0.85
N ALA A 167 26.00 10.53 1.99
CA ALA A 167 26.01 9.14 2.43
C ALA A 167 24.96 8.30 1.69
N SER A 168 25.29 7.02 1.49
CA SER A 168 24.38 6.01 0.99
C SER A 168 23.23 5.76 1.97
N ARG A 169 22.07 5.37 1.45
CA ARG A 169 20.95 4.84 2.26
C ARG A 169 21.20 3.43 2.78
N TYR A 170 22.28 2.80 2.32
CA TYR A 170 22.72 1.48 2.71
C TYR A 170 23.69 1.56 3.87
N VAL A 171 23.56 0.64 4.82
CA VAL A 171 24.49 0.52 5.93
C VAL A 171 25.19 -0.83 5.90
N ASP A 172 26.47 -0.83 6.27
CA ASP A 172 27.19 -2.02 6.73
C ASP A 172 26.78 -2.30 8.17
N LEU A 173 25.95 -3.32 8.39
CA LEU A 173 25.43 -3.68 9.72
C LEU A 173 26.21 -4.88 10.28
N ARG A 174 26.75 -4.72 11.50
CA ARG A 174 27.31 -5.79 12.33
C ARG A 174 26.61 -5.85 13.67
N LEU A 175 26.24 -7.06 14.08
CA LEU A 175 25.62 -7.34 15.36
C LEU A 175 26.48 -8.35 16.11
N ARG A 176 26.89 -8.02 17.34
CA ARG A 176 27.62 -8.94 18.23
C ARG A 176 26.89 -9.10 19.54
N GLY A 177 26.71 -10.33 20.00
CA GLY A 177 25.99 -10.59 21.24
C GLY A 177 25.89 -12.06 21.58
N THR A 178 25.46 -12.37 22.80
CA THR A 178 25.29 -13.74 23.28
C THR A 178 23.81 -14.11 23.25
N ARG A 179 23.35 -14.89 22.27
CA ARG A 179 21.92 -15.15 22.04
C ARG A 179 21.66 -16.58 21.65
N ARG A 180 20.47 -17.09 21.95
CA ARG A 180 19.99 -18.34 21.34
C ARG A 180 19.92 -18.16 19.84
N LEU A 181 20.36 -19.17 19.09
CA LEU A 181 20.37 -19.10 17.63
C LEU A 181 18.97 -18.86 17.04
N ALA A 182 17.95 -19.50 17.62
CA ALA A 182 16.55 -19.33 17.21
C ALA A 182 16.11 -17.86 17.34
N ASP A 183 16.44 -17.21 18.46
CA ASP A 183 16.07 -15.82 18.73
C ASP A 183 16.81 -14.86 17.80
N ALA A 184 18.11 -15.08 17.56
CA ALA A 184 18.89 -14.28 16.62
C ALA A 184 18.31 -14.34 15.19
N LEU A 185 17.97 -15.54 14.70
CA LEU A 185 17.35 -15.72 13.38
C LEU A 185 15.95 -15.10 13.31
N ALA A 186 15.15 -15.23 14.37
CA ALA A 186 13.82 -14.64 14.46
C ALA A 186 13.86 -13.10 14.45
N GLN A 187 14.80 -12.52 15.19
CA GLN A 187 15.01 -11.06 15.22
C GLN A 187 15.44 -10.54 13.85
N LEU A 188 16.38 -11.19 13.17
CA LEU A 188 16.77 -10.84 11.79
C LEU A 188 15.59 -10.96 10.81
N TYR A 189 14.82 -12.05 10.92
CA TYR A 189 13.64 -12.28 10.09
C TYR A 189 12.59 -11.16 10.24
N VAL A 190 12.40 -10.65 11.45
CA VAL A 190 11.43 -9.58 11.72
C VAL A 190 11.99 -8.19 11.38
N LEU A 191 13.24 -7.89 11.75
CA LEU A 191 13.77 -6.53 11.75
C LEU A 191 14.40 -6.10 10.42
N LEU A 192 14.91 -7.01 9.58
CA LEU A 192 15.43 -6.63 8.26
C LEU A 192 14.35 -5.96 7.38
N PRO A 193 13.11 -6.47 7.28
CA PRO A 193 12.03 -5.77 6.58
C PRO A 193 11.63 -4.41 7.20
N VAL A 194 11.82 -4.22 8.51
CA VAL A 194 11.50 -2.97 9.22
C VAL A 194 12.51 -1.87 8.89
N LEU A 195 13.77 -2.24 8.74
CA LEU A 195 14.86 -1.32 8.35
C LEU A 195 14.74 -0.89 6.89
N ASP A 196 14.35 -1.82 6.03
CA ASP A 196 14.10 -1.57 4.60
C ASP A 196 12.92 -0.61 4.38
N ASP A 197 11.84 -0.75 5.16
CA ASP A 197 10.59 0.04 5.07
C ASP A 197 10.05 0.11 3.62
N ALA A 198 10.28 -0.97 2.86
CA ALA A 198 9.93 -1.16 1.47
C ALA A 198 9.49 -2.63 1.26
N LYS A 199 8.30 -3.00 1.74
CA LYS A 199 7.79 -4.36 1.47
C LYS A 199 7.35 -4.47 0.02
N HIS A 200 8.06 -5.31 -0.74
CA HIS A 200 7.81 -5.56 -2.16
C HIS A 200 6.71 -6.61 -2.44
N TYR A 201 6.00 -7.07 -1.40
CA TYR A 201 4.88 -7.99 -1.48
C TYR A 201 3.73 -7.54 -0.56
N TRP A 202 2.52 -8.01 -0.85
CA TRP A 202 1.33 -7.69 -0.06
C TRP A 202 1.38 -8.28 1.35
N VAL A 203 1.06 -7.46 2.34
CA VAL A 203 0.83 -7.90 3.72
C VAL A 203 -0.61 -8.44 3.84
N SER A 204 -0.75 -9.69 4.29
CA SER A 204 -2.02 -10.35 4.59
C SER A 204 -2.14 -10.65 6.09
N THR A 205 -3.27 -11.22 6.52
CA THR A 205 -3.44 -11.75 7.89
C THR A 205 -2.40 -12.81 8.25
N ASP A 206 -1.95 -13.62 7.28
CA ASP A 206 -0.89 -14.62 7.49
C ASP A 206 0.43 -13.96 7.91
N GLU A 207 0.65 -12.71 7.50
CA GLU A 207 1.85 -11.95 7.85
C GLU A 207 1.80 -11.42 9.28
N VAL A 208 0.59 -11.17 9.79
CA VAL A 208 0.35 -10.94 11.23
C VAL A 208 0.66 -12.22 12.01
N ASP A 209 0.19 -13.38 11.56
CA ASP A 209 0.46 -14.66 12.23
C ASP A 209 1.97 -14.98 12.26
N LYS A 210 2.67 -14.73 11.15
CA LYS A 210 4.13 -14.89 11.06
C LYS A 210 4.85 -13.92 11.99
N LEU A 211 4.40 -12.66 12.06
CA LEU A 211 5.00 -11.66 12.94
C LEU A 211 4.81 -12.02 14.41
N VAL A 212 3.61 -12.43 14.81
CA VAL A 212 3.33 -12.86 16.19
C VAL A 212 4.18 -14.09 16.54
N ARG A 213 4.27 -15.06 15.63
CA ARG A 213 5.07 -16.27 15.84
C ARG A 213 6.57 -15.99 15.95
N ALA A 214 7.13 -15.16 15.07
CA ALA A 214 8.56 -14.84 15.06
C ALA A 214 8.94 -13.75 16.10
N GLY A 215 7.99 -12.88 16.44
CA GLY A 215 8.14 -11.86 17.47
C GLY A 215 8.17 -12.45 18.88
N GLY A 216 7.56 -13.62 19.09
CA GLY A 216 7.58 -14.33 20.38
C GLY A 216 7.25 -13.40 21.55
N GLY A 217 7.93 -13.61 22.69
CA GLY A 217 7.84 -12.70 23.84
C GLY A 217 8.64 -11.40 23.67
N TRP A 218 9.74 -11.42 22.90
CA TRP A 218 10.64 -10.26 22.80
C TRP A 218 9.99 -9.05 22.14
N LEU A 219 9.10 -9.27 21.16
CA LEU A 219 8.44 -8.18 20.44
C LEU A 219 7.40 -7.45 21.31
N ALA A 220 6.78 -8.16 22.25
CA ALA A 220 5.83 -7.58 23.19
C ALA A 220 6.52 -6.55 24.10
N ASP A 221 7.71 -6.88 24.61
CA ASP A 221 8.49 -6.01 25.51
C ASP A 221 9.35 -4.96 24.79
N HIS A 222 9.42 -4.99 23.44
CA HIS A 222 10.33 -4.12 22.71
C HIS A 222 9.93 -2.63 22.79
N PRO A 223 10.84 -1.69 23.13
CA PRO A 223 10.49 -0.27 23.26
C PRO A 223 10.00 0.35 21.94
N GLU A 224 10.54 -0.11 20.81
CA GLU A 224 10.12 0.29 19.46
C GLU A 224 8.98 -0.58 18.88
N ARG A 225 8.23 -1.34 19.70
CA ARG A 225 7.17 -2.26 19.24
C ARG A 225 6.21 -1.59 18.26
N ALA A 226 5.73 -0.39 18.59
CA ALA A 226 4.80 0.34 17.72
C ALA A 226 5.41 0.64 16.34
N GLN A 227 6.68 1.05 16.29
CA GLN A 227 7.39 1.32 15.03
C GLN A 227 7.64 0.02 14.25
N ILE A 228 8.01 -1.06 14.92
CA ILE A 228 8.21 -2.39 14.32
C ILE A 228 6.92 -2.87 13.68
N LEU A 229 5.80 -2.86 14.41
CA LEU A 229 4.49 -3.27 13.87
C LEU A 229 4.09 -2.43 12.67
N ARG A 230 4.23 -1.10 12.77
CA ARG A 230 3.85 -0.17 11.70
C ARG A 230 4.61 -0.46 10.42
N ARG A 231 5.93 -0.55 10.49
CA ARG A 231 6.79 -0.77 9.30
C ARG A 231 6.69 -2.21 8.78
N TYR A 232 6.67 -3.20 9.68
CA TYR A 232 6.52 -4.60 9.28
C TYR A 232 5.18 -4.85 8.58
N LEU A 233 4.10 -4.18 8.97
CA LEU A 233 2.78 -4.38 8.36
C LEU A 233 2.48 -3.36 7.26
N ALA A 234 3.52 -2.80 6.64
CA ALA A 234 3.41 -1.84 5.54
C ALA A 234 2.47 -0.67 5.86
N HIS A 235 2.52 -0.20 7.10
CA HIS A 235 1.73 0.90 7.67
C HIS A 235 0.20 0.66 7.63
N GLN A 236 -0.25 -0.59 7.46
CA GLN A 236 -1.67 -0.94 7.41
C GLN A 236 -2.28 -1.02 8.81
N ARG A 237 -2.98 0.04 9.20
CA ARG A 237 -3.56 0.24 10.53
C ARG A 237 -4.35 -0.97 11.07
N ARG A 238 -5.19 -1.61 10.25
CA ARG A 238 -5.98 -2.79 10.65
C ARG A 238 -5.10 -3.96 11.12
N TYR A 239 -3.99 -4.23 10.43
CA TYR A 239 -3.09 -5.32 10.79
C TYR A 239 -2.24 -4.95 12.00
N VAL A 240 -1.87 -3.67 12.13
CA VAL A 240 -1.15 -3.16 13.31
C VAL A 240 -2.01 -3.33 14.56
N GLU A 241 -3.30 -2.99 14.49
CA GLU A 241 -4.26 -3.15 15.58
C GLU A 241 -4.45 -4.64 15.95
N ASP A 242 -4.62 -5.52 14.96
CA ASP A 242 -4.72 -6.98 15.17
C ASP A 242 -3.44 -7.57 15.81
N ALA A 243 -2.27 -7.23 15.27
CA ALA A 243 -1.00 -7.67 15.84
C ALA A 243 -0.79 -7.15 17.27
N THR A 244 -1.16 -5.90 17.54
CA THR A 244 -1.07 -5.30 18.88
C THR A 244 -1.95 -6.04 19.87
N ALA A 245 -3.20 -6.33 19.50
CA ALA A 245 -4.14 -7.05 20.35
C ALA A 245 -3.66 -8.48 20.66
N ARG A 246 -3.12 -9.19 19.67
CA ARG A 246 -2.60 -10.56 19.85
C ARG A 246 -1.32 -10.60 20.68
N LEU A 247 -0.42 -9.63 20.51
CA LEU A 247 0.78 -9.52 21.36
C LEU A 247 0.42 -9.17 22.80
N ALA A 248 -0.56 -8.27 23.00
CA ALA A 248 -1.05 -7.96 24.34
C ALA A 248 -1.70 -9.18 25.03
N ALA A 249 -2.37 -10.06 24.28
CA ALA A 249 -2.94 -11.30 24.81
C ALA A 249 -1.88 -12.34 25.24
N LEU A 250 -0.63 -12.21 24.77
CA LEU A 250 0.49 -13.08 25.16
C LEU A 250 1.17 -12.64 26.48
N ASP A 251 1.00 -11.37 26.89
CA ASP A 251 1.64 -10.78 28.09
C ASP A 251 0.88 -11.00 29.41
N GLY A 252 -0.39 -11.44 29.40
CA GLY A 252 -1.10 -11.72 30.64
C GLY A 252 -2.61 -11.90 30.51
N GLY A 253 -3.14 -12.93 31.18
CA GLY A 253 -4.56 -13.19 31.29
C GLY A 253 -5.31 -12.04 31.99
N ALA A 254 -5.97 -11.21 31.20
CA ALA A 254 -7.13 -10.42 31.64
C ALA A 254 -8.03 -10.21 30.41
N LEU A 255 -9.19 -10.86 30.46
CA LEU A 255 -10.33 -10.54 29.61
C LEU A 255 -10.66 -9.05 29.76
N VAL A 256 -10.72 -8.34 28.63
CA VAL A 256 -11.60 -7.17 28.50
C VAL A 256 -12.45 -7.42 27.26
N ASP A 257 -13.66 -7.91 27.56
CA ASP A 257 -14.87 -8.07 26.75
C ASP A 257 -14.72 -8.44 25.28
N ALA A 258 -14.63 -9.75 25.06
CA ALA A 258 -15.32 -10.38 23.96
C ALA A 258 -16.84 -10.19 24.15
N VAL A 259 -17.48 -9.45 23.25
CA VAL A 259 -18.92 -9.66 22.98
C VAL A 259 -19.00 -10.44 21.68
N GLU A 260 -19.35 -11.71 21.83
CA GLU A 260 -19.69 -12.64 20.75
C GLU A 260 -20.94 -12.18 19.97
N PRO A 261 -21.11 -12.66 18.73
CA PRO A 261 -22.17 -12.25 17.81
C PRO A 261 -23.44 -13.09 18.04
N ASP A 262 -24.62 -12.46 17.99
CA ASP A 262 -25.84 -13.20 17.65
C ASP A 262 -26.74 -12.40 16.73
N GLY A 263 -27.30 -13.11 15.75
CA GLY A 263 -28.15 -12.58 14.69
C GLY A 263 -29.61 -12.51 15.10
N GLY A 264 -30.37 -11.71 14.34
CA GLY A 264 -31.82 -11.69 14.45
C GLY A 264 -32.38 -10.31 14.11
N ALA A 265 -32.85 -10.15 12.88
CA ALA A 265 -33.61 -8.98 12.48
C ALA A 265 -34.96 -8.91 13.19
N SER A 266 -35.38 -7.73 13.64
CA SER A 266 -36.71 -7.15 13.36
C SER A 266 -36.75 -5.65 13.68
N PRO A 267 -37.62 -4.88 13.00
CA PRO A 267 -37.60 -3.42 12.99
C PRO A 267 -38.56 -2.86 14.05
N ASP A 268 -38.07 -1.92 14.85
CA ASP A 268 -38.80 -0.79 15.42
C ASP A 268 -37.97 -0.28 16.60
N ASP A 269 -37.34 0.88 16.43
CA ASP A 269 -37.26 1.92 17.44
C ASP A 269 -36.52 3.12 16.84
N ALA A 270 -37.31 3.97 16.20
CA ALA A 270 -36.91 5.34 15.93
C ALA A 270 -36.86 6.13 17.25
N ALA A 271 -35.86 7.00 17.33
CA ALA A 271 -35.69 8.10 18.28
C ALA A 271 -35.02 7.78 19.63
N SER A 272 -33.69 7.99 19.70
CA SER A 272 -33.14 9.06 20.55
C SER A 272 -31.71 9.41 20.11
N ALA A 273 -31.44 10.71 19.99
CA ALA A 273 -30.13 11.26 19.62
C ALA A 273 -29.24 11.39 20.87
N GLY A 274 -27.98 10.96 20.73
CA GLY A 274 -26.89 11.14 21.68
C GLY A 274 -25.59 10.69 21.00
N SER A 275 -24.97 11.60 20.25
CA SER A 275 -23.80 11.34 19.42
C SER A 275 -22.51 11.36 20.22
N ASP A 276 -21.90 10.19 20.41
CA ASP A 276 -20.47 10.07 20.75
C ASP A 276 -19.83 8.84 20.06
N ALA A 277 -20.31 8.52 18.86
CA ALA A 277 -19.64 7.58 17.97
C ALA A 277 -18.52 8.33 17.23
N PRO A 278 -17.28 7.82 17.18
CA PRO A 278 -16.23 8.43 16.40
C PRO A 278 -16.66 8.54 14.93
N GLU A 279 -16.46 9.73 14.33
CA GLU A 279 -16.83 9.95 12.95
C GLU A 279 -16.18 8.90 12.03
N PRO A 280 -16.93 8.39 11.03
CA PRO A 280 -16.39 7.39 10.12
C PRO A 280 -15.16 7.95 9.39
N PRO A 281 -14.17 7.11 9.03
CA PRO A 281 -12.99 7.56 8.29
C PRO A 281 -13.35 8.32 7.01
N LEU A 282 -12.57 9.33 6.63
CA LEU A 282 -12.86 10.18 5.45
C LEU A 282 -13.10 9.37 4.17
N ALA A 283 -12.33 8.29 3.94
CA ALA A 283 -12.53 7.40 2.79
C ALA A 283 -13.92 6.72 2.79
N ARG A 284 -14.46 6.42 3.98
CA ARG A 284 -15.83 5.90 4.12
C ARG A 284 -16.85 7.00 3.84
N GLN A 285 -16.67 8.19 4.42
CA GLN A 285 -17.55 9.34 4.17
C GLN A 285 -17.65 9.65 2.66
N ARG A 286 -16.52 9.61 1.96
CA ARG A 286 -16.43 9.76 0.51
C ARG A 286 -17.21 8.72 -0.28
N ALA A 287 -16.99 7.44 0.03
CA ALA A 287 -17.72 6.37 -0.63
C ALA A 287 -19.23 6.46 -0.36
N ASP A 288 -19.62 6.83 0.87
CA ASP A 288 -21.02 7.01 1.26
C ASP A 288 -21.65 8.21 0.52
N ALA A 289 -20.93 9.32 0.35
CA ALA A 289 -21.37 10.48 -0.42
C ALA A 289 -21.54 10.16 -1.92
N VAL A 290 -20.62 9.41 -2.52
CA VAL A 290 -20.73 8.95 -3.91
C VAL A 290 -21.97 8.06 -4.08
N LEU A 291 -22.21 7.10 -3.18
CA LEU A 291 -23.40 6.25 -3.23
C LEU A 291 -24.69 7.07 -3.11
N ALA A 292 -24.73 8.05 -2.21
CA ALA A 292 -25.88 8.92 -2.05
C ALA A 292 -26.22 9.65 -3.35
N VAL A 293 -25.22 10.20 -4.04
CA VAL A 293 -25.39 10.83 -5.37
C VAL A 293 -25.92 9.82 -6.39
N LEU A 294 -25.34 8.61 -6.46
CA LEU A 294 -25.76 7.58 -7.41
C LEU A 294 -27.22 7.15 -7.20
N HIS A 295 -27.69 7.08 -5.95
CA HIS A 295 -29.09 6.83 -5.63
C HIS A 295 -30.00 7.99 -6.00
N GLU A 296 -29.59 9.23 -5.68
CA GLU A 296 -30.35 10.44 -5.98
C GLU A 296 -30.63 10.59 -7.48
N VAL A 297 -29.64 10.31 -8.32
CA VAL A 297 -29.81 10.34 -9.78
C VAL A 297 -30.49 9.08 -10.34
N GLY A 298 -30.76 8.09 -9.49
CA GLY A 298 -31.41 6.83 -9.87
C GLY A 298 -30.58 5.97 -10.84
N ALA A 299 -29.24 5.99 -10.72
CA ALA A 299 -28.37 5.18 -11.56
C ALA A 299 -28.54 3.68 -11.28
N ARG A 300 -28.66 2.86 -12.33
CA ARG A 300 -28.70 1.39 -12.22
C ARG A 300 -27.47 0.74 -12.80
N THR A 301 -26.85 1.39 -13.77
CA THR A 301 -25.62 0.95 -14.41
C THR A 301 -24.51 1.94 -14.09
N VAL A 302 -23.44 1.47 -13.43
CA VAL A 302 -22.36 2.33 -12.93
C VAL A 302 -21.01 1.82 -13.42
N VAL A 303 -20.18 2.73 -13.91
CA VAL A 303 -18.75 2.47 -14.17
C VAL A 303 -17.88 3.21 -13.15
N ASP A 304 -17.02 2.47 -12.46
CA ASP A 304 -16.00 2.98 -11.54
C ASP A 304 -14.68 3.12 -12.34
N LEU A 305 -14.30 4.35 -12.64
CA LEU A 305 -13.20 4.73 -13.50
C LEU A 305 -11.96 5.01 -12.65
N GLY A 306 -10.97 4.11 -12.69
CA GLY A 306 -9.85 4.12 -11.74
C GLY A 306 -10.22 3.41 -10.44
N CYS A 307 -10.83 2.22 -10.53
CA CYS A 307 -11.44 1.53 -9.39
C CYS A 307 -10.44 1.01 -8.35
N GLY A 308 -9.14 0.99 -8.68
CA GLY A 308 -8.08 0.44 -7.86
C GLY A 308 -8.40 -0.98 -7.40
N GLU A 309 -8.10 -1.26 -6.14
CA GLU A 309 -8.39 -2.54 -5.48
C GLU A 309 -9.87 -2.77 -5.10
N GLY A 310 -10.80 -2.01 -5.72
CA GLY A 310 -12.25 -2.23 -5.65
C GLY A 310 -12.92 -1.76 -4.36
N ALA A 311 -12.45 -0.67 -3.76
CA ALA A 311 -13.02 -0.12 -2.52
C ALA A 311 -14.48 0.33 -2.70
N LEU A 312 -14.77 1.07 -3.77
CA LEU A 312 -16.14 1.47 -4.14
C LEU A 312 -16.93 0.30 -4.75
N LEU A 313 -16.30 -0.47 -5.64
CA LEU A 313 -16.92 -1.66 -6.26
C LEU A 313 -17.53 -2.62 -5.25
N ARG A 314 -16.91 -2.83 -4.09
CA ARG A 314 -17.46 -3.72 -3.05
C ARG A 314 -18.83 -3.24 -2.55
N ARG A 315 -19.01 -1.93 -2.43
CA ARG A 315 -20.26 -1.32 -1.98
C ARG A 315 -21.30 -1.35 -3.10
N LEU A 316 -20.90 -1.01 -4.33
CA LEU A 316 -21.76 -1.14 -5.51
C LEU A 316 -22.21 -2.59 -5.75
N ALA A 317 -21.34 -3.56 -5.44
CA ALA A 317 -21.68 -4.97 -5.53
C ALA A 317 -22.61 -5.43 -4.39
N ALA A 318 -22.53 -4.86 -3.20
CA ALA A 318 -23.44 -5.20 -2.11
C ALA A 318 -24.87 -4.68 -2.36
N ASP A 319 -24.99 -3.52 -3.03
CA ASP A 319 -26.26 -2.89 -3.33
C ASP A 319 -26.90 -3.46 -4.62
N ARG A 320 -28.13 -3.96 -4.50
CA ARG A 320 -28.87 -4.61 -5.59
C ARG A 320 -29.60 -3.63 -6.51
N THR A 321 -29.64 -2.34 -6.16
CA THR A 321 -30.12 -1.26 -7.04
C THR A 321 -29.25 -1.13 -8.28
N PHE A 322 -27.94 -1.39 -8.15
CA PHE A 322 -27.00 -1.40 -9.27
C PHE A 322 -27.05 -2.75 -10.00
N THR A 323 -27.73 -2.75 -11.14
CA THR A 323 -27.97 -3.93 -11.99
C THR A 323 -26.85 -4.21 -12.97
N ARG A 324 -25.89 -3.30 -13.15
CA ARG A 324 -24.64 -3.53 -13.89
C ARG A 324 -23.53 -2.65 -13.33
N VAL A 325 -22.42 -3.25 -12.96
CA VAL A 325 -21.26 -2.56 -12.38
C VAL A 325 -20.03 -2.93 -13.19
N LEU A 326 -19.28 -1.92 -13.64
CA LEU A 326 -18.01 -2.10 -14.34
C LEU A 326 -16.90 -1.37 -13.56
N GLY A 327 -15.91 -2.10 -13.09
CA GLY A 327 -14.66 -1.52 -12.59
C GLY A 327 -13.63 -1.43 -13.69
N THR A 328 -13.01 -0.27 -13.86
CA THR A 328 -11.89 -0.10 -14.80
C THR A 328 -10.67 0.45 -14.13
N ASP A 329 -9.50 -0.08 -14.51
CA ASP A 329 -8.21 0.42 -14.03
C ASP A 329 -7.13 0.12 -15.08
N VAL A 330 -6.11 0.98 -15.16
CA VAL A 330 -4.97 0.76 -16.07
C VAL A 330 -4.09 -0.39 -15.57
N SER A 331 -4.10 -0.64 -14.27
CA SER A 331 -3.37 -1.68 -13.58
C SER A 331 -4.16 -2.99 -13.58
N ALA A 332 -3.76 -3.93 -14.45
CA ALA A 332 -4.27 -5.31 -14.42
C ALA A 332 -4.15 -5.94 -13.01
N ARG A 333 -3.13 -5.55 -12.25
CA ARG A 333 -2.90 -5.99 -10.88
C ARG A 333 -3.99 -5.50 -9.92
N GLU A 334 -4.39 -4.22 -10.01
CA GLU A 334 -5.49 -3.68 -9.19
C GLU A 334 -6.80 -4.40 -9.51
N LEU A 335 -7.05 -4.72 -10.78
CA LEU A 335 -8.21 -5.51 -11.18
C LEU A 335 -8.17 -6.94 -10.64
N GLU A 336 -7.01 -7.62 -10.65
CA GLU A 336 -6.87 -8.93 -10.01
C GLU A 336 -7.17 -8.85 -8.49
N ARG A 337 -6.69 -7.79 -7.81
CA ARG A 337 -6.95 -7.54 -6.38
C ARG A 337 -8.43 -7.26 -6.11
N ALA A 338 -9.06 -6.45 -6.95
CA ALA A 338 -10.49 -6.16 -6.90
C ALA A 338 -11.31 -7.44 -7.11
N ALA A 339 -10.96 -8.27 -8.09
CA ALA A 339 -11.62 -9.56 -8.36
C ALA A 339 -11.59 -10.49 -7.15
N ALA A 340 -10.42 -10.61 -6.50
CA ALA A 340 -10.25 -11.41 -5.30
C ALA A 340 -11.08 -10.87 -4.12
N ARG A 341 -11.09 -9.55 -3.89
CA ARG A 341 -11.85 -8.92 -2.80
C ARG A 341 -13.35 -8.99 -2.99
N LEU A 342 -13.80 -8.96 -4.24
CA LEU A 342 -15.19 -9.14 -4.64
C LEU A 342 -15.58 -10.62 -4.72
N ARG A 343 -14.62 -11.55 -4.53
CA ARG A 343 -14.80 -13.01 -4.67
C ARG A 343 -15.42 -13.41 -6.02
N LEU A 344 -15.04 -12.73 -7.12
CA LEU A 344 -15.64 -12.98 -8.44
C LEU A 344 -15.37 -14.40 -8.97
N HIS A 345 -14.31 -15.05 -8.51
CA HIS A 345 -14.01 -16.45 -8.85
C HIS A 345 -15.04 -17.42 -8.27
N ASP A 346 -15.53 -17.14 -7.07
CA ASP A 346 -16.51 -17.98 -6.37
C ASP A 346 -17.96 -17.54 -6.63
N ALA A 347 -18.15 -16.40 -7.30
CA ALA A 347 -19.46 -15.80 -7.55
C ALA A 347 -20.34 -16.68 -8.43
N SER A 348 -21.66 -16.46 -8.39
CA SER A 348 -22.57 -17.08 -9.36
C SER A 348 -22.39 -16.48 -10.77
N ASP A 349 -22.87 -17.15 -11.82
CA ASP A 349 -22.84 -16.59 -13.18
C ASP A 349 -23.63 -15.28 -13.27
N ALA A 350 -24.76 -15.17 -12.56
CA ALA A 350 -25.54 -13.94 -12.47
C ALA A 350 -24.74 -12.79 -11.82
N GLU A 351 -23.91 -13.08 -10.81
CA GLU A 351 -23.08 -12.06 -10.17
C GLU A 351 -21.85 -11.69 -11.02
N ARG A 352 -21.25 -12.65 -11.72
CA ARG A 352 -20.18 -12.40 -12.71
C ARG A 352 -20.67 -11.60 -13.92
N GLU A 353 -21.93 -11.79 -14.31
CA GLU A 353 -22.54 -11.01 -15.37
C GLU A 353 -22.80 -9.57 -14.93
N ARG A 354 -23.24 -9.39 -13.68
CA ARG A 354 -23.55 -8.09 -13.08
C ARG A 354 -22.31 -7.25 -12.78
N VAL A 355 -21.25 -7.83 -12.21
CA VAL A 355 -20.04 -7.12 -11.79
C VAL A 355 -18.86 -7.58 -12.63
N ARG A 356 -18.36 -6.68 -13.49
CA ARG A 356 -17.25 -6.95 -14.41
C ARG A 356 -16.08 -6.03 -14.13
N LEU A 357 -14.90 -6.52 -14.45
CA LEU A 357 -13.64 -5.76 -14.35
C LEU A 357 -13.00 -5.70 -15.73
N LEU A 358 -12.45 -4.54 -16.07
CA LEU A 358 -11.87 -4.28 -17.38
C LEU A 358 -10.59 -3.46 -17.26
N GLN A 359 -9.52 -3.92 -17.91
CA GLN A 359 -8.32 -3.12 -18.05
C GLN A 359 -8.54 -2.03 -19.10
N SER A 360 -8.50 -0.78 -18.65
CA SER A 360 -8.71 0.41 -19.49
C SER A 360 -7.98 1.61 -18.88
N SER A 361 -7.79 2.66 -19.66
CA SER A 361 -7.08 3.86 -19.22
C SER A 361 -7.94 5.08 -19.45
N LEU A 362 -7.93 5.98 -18.47
CA LEU A 362 -8.77 7.18 -18.43
C LEU A 362 -8.45 8.20 -19.52
N THR A 363 -7.30 8.07 -20.17
CA THR A 363 -6.84 9.00 -21.22
C THR A 363 -7.04 8.46 -22.63
N TYR A 364 -7.69 7.30 -22.76
CA TYR A 364 -8.05 6.68 -24.04
C TYR A 364 -9.56 6.44 -24.11
N THR A 365 -10.11 6.52 -25.30
CA THR A 365 -11.50 6.16 -25.58
C THR A 365 -11.66 4.64 -25.57
N ASP A 366 -12.75 4.16 -24.98
CA ASP A 366 -13.05 2.75 -24.86
C ASP A 366 -14.56 2.54 -24.98
N ASP A 367 -15.03 1.99 -26.11
CA ASP A 367 -16.45 1.79 -26.38
C ASP A 367 -17.14 0.94 -25.29
N ARG A 368 -16.39 0.11 -24.56
CA ARG A 368 -16.93 -0.78 -23.53
C ARG A 368 -17.39 -0.04 -22.26
N VAL A 369 -16.97 1.21 -22.07
CA VAL A 369 -17.43 2.07 -20.96
C VAL A 369 -18.61 2.99 -21.36
N THR A 370 -19.08 2.91 -22.59
CA THR A 370 -20.25 3.67 -23.07
C THR A 370 -21.58 3.06 -22.58
N GLY A 371 -22.63 3.87 -22.55
CA GLY A 371 -24.00 3.42 -22.26
C GLY A 371 -24.29 3.10 -20.79
N PHE A 372 -23.44 3.55 -19.86
CA PHE A 372 -23.70 3.51 -18.43
C PHE A 372 -24.47 4.76 -17.97
N ASP A 373 -25.34 4.62 -16.97
CA ASP A 373 -26.11 5.74 -16.41
C ASP A 373 -25.18 6.74 -15.71
N ALA A 374 -24.19 6.21 -14.99
CA ALA A 374 -23.23 7.02 -14.25
C ALA A 374 -21.80 6.51 -14.36
N ALA A 375 -20.84 7.44 -14.40
CA ALA A 375 -19.43 7.17 -14.21
C ALA A 375 -18.90 7.83 -12.93
N VAL A 376 -17.98 7.17 -12.23
CA VAL A 376 -17.38 7.67 -11.00
C VAL A 376 -15.86 7.76 -11.16
N LEU A 377 -15.30 8.91 -10.84
CA LEU A 377 -13.86 9.19 -10.75
C LEU A 377 -13.54 9.54 -9.29
N MET A 378 -13.43 8.51 -8.44
CA MET A 378 -13.28 8.71 -6.99
C MET A 378 -11.81 8.76 -6.57
N GLU A 379 -11.23 9.97 -6.50
CA GLU A 379 -9.82 10.22 -6.13
C GLU A 379 -8.85 9.60 -7.13
N VAL A 380 -8.95 10.16 -8.34
CA VAL A 380 -8.35 9.65 -9.56
C VAL A 380 -7.75 10.78 -10.38
N VAL A 381 -8.45 11.92 -10.47
CA VAL A 381 -8.04 13.06 -11.30
C VAL A 381 -6.69 13.65 -10.87
N GLU A 382 -6.41 13.67 -9.57
CA GLU A 382 -5.17 14.12 -8.94
C GLU A 382 -3.95 13.23 -9.27
N HIS A 383 -4.18 12.00 -9.74
CA HIS A 383 -3.12 11.08 -10.17
C HIS A 383 -2.79 11.20 -11.66
N VAL A 384 -3.58 11.99 -12.41
CA VAL A 384 -3.39 12.21 -13.84
C VAL A 384 -2.45 13.39 -14.06
N GLU A 385 -1.53 13.27 -15.01
CA GLU A 385 -0.67 14.39 -15.40
C GLU A 385 -1.55 15.57 -15.89
N PRO A 386 -1.31 16.83 -15.45
CA PRO A 386 -2.15 17.97 -15.83
C PRO A 386 -2.36 18.12 -17.35
N SER A 387 -1.33 17.82 -18.14
CA SER A 387 -1.37 17.84 -19.61
C SER A 387 -2.31 16.80 -20.24
N ARG A 388 -2.79 15.83 -19.45
CA ARG A 388 -3.67 14.74 -19.89
C ARG A 388 -5.12 14.92 -19.43
N LEU A 389 -5.43 15.96 -18.66
CA LEU A 389 -6.79 16.20 -18.16
C LEU A 389 -7.81 16.45 -19.28
N ASP A 390 -7.40 17.13 -20.36
CA ASP A 390 -8.26 17.31 -21.54
C ASP A 390 -8.60 15.97 -22.22
N ALA A 391 -7.62 15.05 -22.28
CA ALA A 391 -7.84 13.71 -22.82
C ALA A 391 -8.77 12.89 -21.92
N LEU A 392 -8.63 13.00 -20.60
CA LEU A 392 -9.57 12.39 -19.65
C LEU A 392 -10.98 12.93 -19.83
N ALA A 393 -11.12 14.26 -19.86
CA ALA A 393 -12.41 14.90 -20.06
C ALA A 393 -13.05 14.45 -21.40
N HIS A 394 -12.27 14.36 -22.47
CA HIS A 394 -12.75 13.85 -23.75
C HIS A 394 -13.19 12.38 -23.67
N ALA A 395 -12.38 11.50 -23.09
CA ALA A 395 -12.70 10.07 -22.98
C ALA A 395 -13.98 9.82 -22.16
N VAL A 396 -14.14 10.54 -21.04
CA VAL A 396 -15.25 10.33 -20.10
C VAL A 396 -16.51 11.12 -20.50
N LEU A 397 -16.40 12.44 -20.67
CA LEU A 397 -17.55 13.32 -20.90
C LEU A 397 -17.92 13.43 -22.38
N GLY A 398 -16.94 13.32 -23.28
CA GLY A 398 -17.17 13.42 -24.73
C GLY A 398 -17.56 12.08 -25.37
N HIS A 399 -16.83 11.00 -25.05
CA HIS A 399 -16.98 9.71 -25.70
C HIS A 399 -17.84 8.72 -24.89
N ALA A 400 -17.48 8.41 -23.64
CA ALA A 400 -18.30 7.53 -22.80
C ALA A 400 -19.68 8.14 -22.51
N ARG A 401 -19.70 9.47 -22.34
CA ARG A 401 -20.87 10.37 -22.27
C ARG A 401 -22.02 9.81 -21.40
N PRO A 402 -21.77 9.39 -20.15
CA PRO A 402 -22.82 8.92 -19.26
C PRO A 402 -23.75 10.08 -18.88
N ARG A 403 -24.96 9.77 -18.41
CA ARG A 403 -25.92 10.79 -17.96
C ARG A 403 -25.39 11.57 -16.76
N THR A 404 -24.65 10.91 -15.87
CA THR A 404 -24.05 11.54 -14.69
C THR A 404 -22.56 11.16 -14.56
N VAL A 405 -21.70 12.11 -14.21
CA VAL A 405 -20.32 11.85 -13.79
C VAL A 405 -20.11 12.40 -12.38
N VAL A 406 -19.63 11.55 -11.47
CA VAL A 406 -19.27 11.95 -10.10
C VAL A 406 -17.75 11.99 -9.99
N VAL A 407 -17.20 13.13 -9.61
CA VAL A 407 -15.75 13.31 -9.41
C VAL A 407 -15.50 13.66 -7.96
N THR A 408 -14.54 12.99 -7.32
CA THR A 408 -14.02 13.42 -6.02
C THR A 408 -12.52 13.65 -6.09
N THR A 409 -12.03 14.65 -5.36
CA THR A 409 -10.60 15.01 -5.29
C THR A 409 -10.28 15.64 -3.94
N PRO A 410 -9.03 15.58 -3.47
CA PRO A 410 -8.58 16.32 -2.31
C PRO A 410 -8.77 17.84 -2.47
N ASN A 411 -8.97 18.53 -1.35
CA ASN A 411 -8.98 20.00 -1.27
C ASN A 411 -7.63 20.52 -0.75
N ALA A 412 -6.80 21.11 -1.62
CA ALA A 412 -5.50 21.64 -1.22
C ALA A 412 -5.59 22.70 -0.11
N GLU A 413 -6.68 23.46 -0.03
CA GLU A 413 -6.86 24.49 1.00
C GLU A 413 -6.95 23.88 2.40
N TYR A 414 -7.50 22.66 2.51
CA TYR A 414 -7.63 21.94 3.77
C TYR A 414 -6.30 21.35 4.26
N ASN A 415 -5.23 21.43 3.45
CA ASN A 415 -3.94 20.83 3.79
C ASN A 415 -3.32 21.39 5.06
N VAL A 416 -3.67 22.63 5.42
CA VAL A 416 -3.24 23.31 6.66
C VAL A 416 -3.54 22.51 7.94
N HIS A 417 -4.49 21.58 7.90
CA HIS A 417 -4.86 20.73 9.03
C HIS A 417 -4.05 19.43 9.13
N TYR A 418 -3.15 19.15 8.19
CA TYR A 418 -2.31 17.94 8.20
C TYR A 418 -0.85 18.26 8.56
N PRO A 419 -0.26 17.57 9.56
CA PRO A 419 1.09 17.86 10.04
C PRO A 419 2.22 17.30 9.17
N ASN A 420 1.92 16.37 8.25
CA ASN A 420 2.92 15.61 7.46
C ASN A 420 2.66 15.74 5.96
N LEU A 421 2.67 16.97 5.44
CA LEU A 421 2.57 17.20 4.01
C LEU A 421 3.91 16.92 3.32
N LEU A 422 3.84 16.50 2.07
CA LEU A 422 5.00 16.24 1.22
C LEU A 422 5.21 17.41 0.26
N ASP A 423 6.46 17.69 -0.08
CA ASP A 423 6.78 18.61 -1.17
C ASP A 423 6.28 18.02 -2.49
N GLY A 424 5.22 18.62 -3.04
CA GLY A 424 4.62 18.19 -4.29
C GLY A 424 5.14 18.96 -5.51
N PRO A 425 4.67 18.59 -6.70
CA PRO A 425 5.07 19.23 -7.96
C PRO A 425 4.84 20.76 -7.91
N GLY A 426 5.84 21.52 -8.36
CA GLY A 426 5.79 22.99 -8.35
C GLY A 426 5.91 23.62 -6.96
N GLY A 427 6.39 22.88 -5.95
CA GLY A 427 6.60 23.38 -4.58
C GLY A 427 5.31 23.52 -3.77
N ARG A 428 4.21 22.91 -4.22
CA ARG A 428 2.92 22.91 -3.51
C ARG A 428 2.81 21.66 -2.62
N PRO A 429 2.42 21.79 -1.34
CA PRO A 429 2.27 20.64 -0.46
C PRO A 429 1.15 19.70 -0.91
N VAL A 430 1.41 18.39 -0.91
CA VAL A 430 0.42 17.33 -1.20
C VAL A 430 0.30 16.33 -0.05
N ARG A 431 -0.87 15.71 0.08
CA ARG A 431 -1.18 14.70 1.11
C ARG A 431 -0.64 13.32 0.79
N HIS A 432 -0.36 13.05 -0.49
CA HIS A 432 0.07 11.74 -0.95
C HIS A 432 1.19 11.88 -2.00
N PRO A 433 2.24 11.03 -1.96
CA PRO A 433 3.38 11.14 -2.88
C PRO A 433 3.00 10.91 -4.34
N ASP A 434 1.94 10.14 -4.59
CA ASP A 434 1.47 9.83 -5.95
C ASP A 434 0.54 10.90 -6.55
N HIS A 435 0.29 12.01 -5.84
CA HIS A 435 -0.48 13.12 -6.37
C HIS A 435 0.38 13.96 -7.32
N ARG A 436 -0.15 14.21 -8.53
CA ARG A 436 0.45 15.12 -9.52
C ARG A 436 0.10 16.58 -9.23
N PHE A 437 -1.03 16.80 -8.58
CA PHE A 437 -1.50 18.08 -8.09
C PHE A 437 -2.59 17.85 -7.03
N GLU A 438 -2.93 18.89 -6.27
CA GLU A 438 -4.18 18.95 -5.52
C GLU A 438 -4.84 20.30 -5.82
N TRP A 439 -6.12 20.27 -6.21
CA TRP A 439 -6.85 21.49 -6.54
C TRP A 439 -7.37 22.20 -5.28
N THR A 440 -7.31 23.53 -5.32
CA THR A 440 -8.16 24.39 -4.50
C THR A 440 -9.62 24.33 -4.98
N ARG A 441 -10.56 24.83 -4.18
CA ARG A 441 -11.97 24.94 -4.58
C ARG A 441 -12.16 25.80 -5.83
N ALA A 442 -11.37 26.85 -5.98
CA ALA A 442 -11.41 27.71 -7.16
C ALA A 442 -10.95 26.98 -8.43
N GLU A 443 -9.84 26.23 -8.35
CA GLU A 443 -9.30 25.46 -9.48
C GLU A 443 -10.26 24.35 -9.93
N LEU A 444 -10.85 23.61 -8.98
CA LEU A 444 -11.85 22.58 -9.30
C LEU A 444 -13.11 23.19 -9.95
N ARG A 445 -13.62 24.31 -9.43
CA ARG A 445 -14.76 25.03 -10.03
C ARG A 445 -14.47 25.48 -11.46
N ALA A 446 -13.30 26.04 -11.70
CA ALA A 446 -12.89 26.47 -13.03
C ALA A 446 -12.79 25.29 -14.01
N TRP A 447 -12.16 24.19 -13.60
CA TRP A 447 -12.07 22.99 -14.44
C TRP A 447 -13.44 22.39 -14.72
N ALA A 448 -14.28 22.21 -13.69
CA ALA A 448 -15.61 21.63 -13.82
C ALA A 448 -16.52 22.46 -14.74
N ALA A 449 -16.51 23.79 -14.60
CA ALA A 449 -17.26 24.69 -15.48
C ALA A 449 -16.79 24.59 -16.94
N ALA A 450 -15.47 24.55 -17.18
CA ALA A 450 -14.91 24.47 -18.53
C ALA A 450 -15.25 23.15 -19.24
N VAL A 451 -15.18 22.01 -18.54
CA VAL A 451 -15.55 20.71 -19.13
C VAL A 451 -17.06 20.57 -19.31
N ALA A 452 -17.86 21.17 -18.41
CA ALA A 452 -19.31 21.15 -18.49
C ALA A 452 -19.82 21.93 -19.71
N ASP A 453 -19.31 23.15 -19.93
CA ASP A 453 -19.61 23.95 -21.11
C ASP A 453 -19.22 23.22 -22.40
N ARG A 454 -18.01 22.65 -22.43
CA ARG A 454 -17.48 21.96 -23.63
C ARG A 454 -18.29 20.71 -24.02
N TYR A 455 -18.78 19.94 -23.05
CA TYR A 455 -19.41 18.64 -23.30
C TYR A 455 -20.92 18.61 -23.03
N GLY A 456 -21.53 19.76 -22.69
CA GLY A 456 -22.98 19.88 -22.50
C GLY A 456 -23.48 19.29 -21.18
N TYR A 457 -22.75 19.49 -20.08
CA TYR A 457 -23.15 19.09 -18.73
C TYR A 457 -23.52 20.31 -17.87
N THR A 458 -24.32 20.11 -16.83
CA THR A 458 -24.43 21.04 -15.69
C THR A 458 -23.52 20.59 -14.56
N VAL A 459 -23.14 21.52 -13.67
CA VAL A 459 -22.22 21.26 -12.55
C VAL A 459 -22.93 21.52 -11.22
N GLU A 460 -22.82 20.56 -10.30
CA GLU A 460 -23.13 20.74 -8.88
C GLU A 460 -21.89 20.46 -8.04
N HIS A 461 -21.63 21.28 -7.03
CA HIS A 461 -20.51 21.10 -6.09
C HIS A 461 -21.02 20.70 -4.72
N ARG A 462 -20.41 19.69 -4.11
CA ARG A 462 -20.68 19.23 -2.75
C ARG A 462 -19.38 19.08 -1.97
N ASP A 463 -19.49 19.19 -0.65
CA ASP A 463 -18.39 19.02 0.29
C ASP A 463 -18.47 17.64 0.95
N VAL A 464 -17.32 17.01 1.21
CA VAL A 464 -17.25 15.71 1.89
C VAL A 464 -16.22 15.71 3.01
N GLY A 465 -16.67 15.45 4.22
CA GLY A 465 -15.85 15.49 5.44
C GLY A 465 -16.19 16.67 6.36
N PRO A 466 -15.45 16.81 7.47
CA PRO A 466 -15.61 17.92 8.39
C PRO A 466 -15.37 19.26 7.70
N ILE A 467 -16.33 20.18 7.81
CA ILE A 467 -16.26 21.50 7.17
C ILE A 467 -15.53 22.47 8.11
N SER A 468 -14.42 23.02 7.62
CA SER A 468 -13.77 24.18 8.21
C SER A 468 -14.33 25.47 7.58
N PRO A 469 -14.71 26.49 8.37
CA PRO A 469 -15.26 27.74 7.83
C PRO A 469 -14.37 28.42 6.78
N ASP A 470 -13.05 28.37 6.97
CA ASP A 470 -12.11 29.09 6.12
C ASP A 470 -11.72 28.29 4.87
N VAL A 471 -11.50 26.98 5.05
CA VAL A 471 -10.88 26.13 4.02
C VAL A 471 -11.82 25.06 3.44
N GLY A 472 -13.07 24.98 3.90
CA GLY A 472 -14.06 24.02 3.41
C GLY A 472 -13.84 22.60 3.95
N ALA A 473 -14.23 21.59 3.18
CA ALA A 473 -14.08 20.17 3.55
C ALA A 473 -12.77 19.56 2.98
N PRO A 474 -12.27 18.45 3.55
CA PRO A 474 -11.04 17.81 3.09
C PRO A 474 -11.16 17.16 1.70
N THR A 475 -12.33 16.68 1.29
CA THR A 475 -12.61 16.17 -0.06
C THR A 475 -13.67 17.03 -0.72
N GLN A 476 -13.45 17.34 -1.99
CA GLN A 476 -14.37 18.05 -2.86
C GLN A 476 -15.11 17.04 -3.74
N LEU A 477 -16.40 17.23 -3.95
CA LEU A 477 -17.22 16.39 -4.83
C LEU A 477 -17.89 17.26 -5.90
N VAL A 478 -17.85 16.79 -7.14
CA VAL A 478 -18.55 17.41 -8.28
C VAL A 478 -19.48 16.39 -8.92
N VAL A 479 -20.72 16.81 -9.18
CA VAL A 479 -21.69 16.05 -9.98
C VAL A 479 -21.89 16.78 -11.30
N LEU A 480 -21.54 16.11 -12.39
CA LEU A 480 -21.79 16.58 -13.75
C LEU A 480 -23.01 15.86 -14.31
N THR A 481 -24.04 16.57 -14.74
CA THR A 481 -25.25 15.95 -15.32
C THR A 481 -25.45 16.39 -16.77
N LEU A 482 -25.56 15.44 -17.70
CA LEU A 482 -25.72 15.71 -19.12
C LEU A 482 -27.03 16.47 -19.35
N VAL A 483 -26.97 17.58 -20.09
CA VAL A 483 -28.15 18.34 -20.49
C VAL A 483 -28.87 17.57 -21.60
N PRO A 484 -30.18 17.26 -21.46
CA PRO A 484 -30.94 16.59 -22.51
C PRO A 484 -30.91 17.40 -23.81
N GLU A 485 -30.62 16.75 -24.94
CA GLU A 485 -30.73 17.36 -26.26
C GLU A 485 -32.20 17.77 -26.50
N GLY A 486 -32.45 19.09 -26.49
CA GLY A 486 -33.79 19.69 -26.56
C GLY A 486 -34.11 20.74 -25.49
N ALA A 487 -33.28 20.86 -24.43
CA ALA A 487 -33.47 21.88 -23.39
C ALA A 487 -32.84 23.25 -23.73
N VAL A 488 -32.16 23.39 -24.88
CA VAL A 488 -31.55 24.64 -25.36
C VAL A 488 -32.45 25.34 -26.38
N GLU A 489 -33.74 25.45 -26.10
CA GLU A 489 -34.63 26.43 -26.73
C GLU A 489 -35.66 26.89 -25.70
N GLN A 490 -35.27 27.85 -24.84
CA GLN A 490 -36.15 28.91 -24.29
C GLN A 490 -35.34 29.76 -23.31
N GLY A 491 -34.52 30.64 -23.86
CA GLY A 491 -33.79 31.68 -23.12
C GLY A 491 -33.37 32.87 -23.98
N GLY A 492 -33.93 33.00 -25.18
CA GLY A 492 -33.76 34.18 -26.02
C GLY A 492 -34.79 35.23 -25.64
N THR A 493 -34.49 36.02 -24.59
CA THR A 493 -35.28 37.20 -24.24
C THR A 493 -35.30 38.17 -25.41
N THR A 494 -36.50 38.42 -25.87
CA THR A 494 -36.92 39.51 -26.75
C THR A 494 -36.30 40.85 -26.34
N ALA A 495 -35.43 41.40 -27.17
CA ALA A 495 -35.15 42.83 -27.18
C ALA A 495 -36.06 43.48 -28.24
N ALA A 496 -37.12 44.13 -27.77
CA ALA A 496 -37.91 45.07 -28.55
C ALA A 496 -37.05 46.29 -28.90
N GLY A 497 -36.81 46.53 -30.19
CA GLY A 497 -36.38 47.81 -30.72
C GLY A 497 -37.58 48.45 -31.45
N PRO A 498 -37.91 49.74 -31.20
CA PRO A 498 -39.03 50.39 -31.87
C PRO A 498 -38.67 50.67 -33.32
N GLY A 499 -39.65 50.50 -34.19
CA GLY A 499 -39.48 50.57 -35.63
C GLY A 499 -39.17 51.95 -36.18
N THR A 500 -38.62 51.94 -37.39
CA THR A 500 -38.81 52.99 -38.39
C THR A 500 -39.10 52.30 -39.72
N ARG A 501 -40.24 52.68 -40.29
CA ARG A 501 -40.67 52.33 -41.64
C ARG A 501 -40.05 53.28 -42.66
N ASP A 502 -39.92 52.73 -43.86
CA ASP A 502 -39.98 53.35 -45.19
C ASP A 502 -38.83 54.28 -45.63
N GLY A 503 -38.31 53.98 -46.83
CA GLY A 503 -37.31 54.80 -47.51
C GLY A 503 -36.62 54.09 -48.67
N GLU A 504 -37.40 53.66 -49.66
CA GLU A 504 -37.00 53.37 -51.03
C GLU A 504 -36.21 54.54 -51.64
N GLU A 505 -35.03 54.30 -52.24
CA GLU A 505 -34.68 54.84 -53.56
C GLU A 505 -33.31 54.34 -54.08
N ALA A 506 -33.28 54.20 -55.41
CA ALA A 506 -32.20 53.72 -56.25
C ALA A 506 -31.01 54.68 -56.36
N ARG A 507 -29.78 54.12 -56.40
CA ARG A 507 -28.89 54.09 -57.58
C ARG A 507 -27.53 53.49 -57.24
#